data_AF-A0A315V0E2-F1
#
_entry.id   AF-A0A315V0E2-F1
#
_cell.length_a   1.000
_cell.length_b   1.000
_cell.length_c   1.000
_cell.angle_alpha   90.00
_cell.angle_beta   90.00
_cell.angle_gamma   90.00
#
_symmetry.space_group_name_H-M   'P 1'
#
loop_
_entity.id
_entity.type
_entity.pdbx_description
1 polymer ?
#
loop_
_entity_poly.entity_id
_entity_poly.type
_entity_poly.pdbx_seq_one_letter_code
_entity_poly.pdbx_strand_id
1 'polypeptide(L)'
;REHLKNIPTLADNPIRTEIIEAFFDKRNQHNNELGSYEEIGFEEFLMVMSHFRPPSIKTSAEERVAMRKQKVCFLFNMHDTDGDGKITLEEYRKAVEELLSESGSIGQEGARAIADAAMLEVASTNMPNMGPDDVYEGITLEHFEQILKNLEMESRMYVRFLDMNTANLRCGK
;
A
#
# COMPACT_ATOMS: atom_id res chain seq x y z
N ARG A 1 10.91 14.10 -6.30
CA ARG A 1 10.52 12.88 -7.06
C ARG A 1 11.69 12.24 -7.82
N GLU A 2 12.41 13.01 -8.65
CA GLU A 2 13.50 12.47 -9.50
C GLU A 2 14.58 11.70 -8.73
N HIS A 3 14.92 12.13 -7.51
CA HIS A 3 15.86 11.39 -6.65
C HIS A 3 15.43 9.95 -6.38
N LEU A 4 14.13 9.70 -6.12
CA LEU A 4 13.63 8.33 -5.90
C LEU A 4 13.53 7.54 -7.20
N LYS A 5 13.19 8.21 -8.31
CA LYS A 5 13.15 7.57 -9.65
C LYS A 5 14.51 7.04 -10.09
N ASN A 6 15.60 7.68 -9.65
CA ASN A 6 16.97 7.33 -10.02
C ASN A 6 17.58 6.21 -9.15
N ILE A 7 16.83 5.64 -8.19
CA ILE A 7 17.30 4.52 -7.37
C ILE A 7 17.34 3.25 -8.25
N PRO A 8 18.53 2.67 -8.56
CA PRO A 8 18.63 1.57 -9.51
C PRO A 8 17.90 0.31 -9.03
N THR A 9 17.92 0.04 -7.73
CA THR A 9 17.25 -1.14 -7.15
C THR A 9 15.73 -1.05 -7.16
N LEU A 10 15.16 0.13 -7.42
CA LEU A 10 13.72 0.29 -7.62
C LEU A 10 13.31 0.13 -9.09
N ALA A 11 14.25 0.14 -10.03
CA ALA A 11 13.95 0.17 -11.47
C ALA A 11 13.14 -1.04 -11.93
N ASP A 12 13.47 -2.22 -11.42
CA ASP A 12 12.83 -3.50 -11.75
C ASP A 12 11.77 -3.89 -10.71
N ASN A 13 11.18 -2.91 -10.00
CA ASN A 13 10.10 -3.18 -9.07
C ASN A 13 8.75 -2.88 -9.76
N PRO A 14 7.83 -3.85 -9.88
CA PRO A 14 6.53 -3.66 -10.51
C PRO A 14 5.72 -2.48 -9.98
N ILE A 15 5.81 -2.23 -8.67
CA ILE A 15 5.08 -1.17 -7.98
C ILE A 15 5.95 0.07 -7.72
N ARG A 16 7.00 0.27 -8.53
CA ARG A 16 7.93 1.39 -8.39
C ARG A 16 7.22 2.73 -8.37
N THR A 17 6.24 2.93 -9.26
CA THR A 17 5.53 4.20 -9.39
C THR A 17 4.73 4.47 -8.12
N GLU A 18 3.98 3.48 -7.66
CA GLU A 18 3.14 3.50 -6.47
C GLU A 18 3.98 3.78 -5.22
N ILE A 19 5.13 3.12 -5.08
CA ILE A 19 6.09 3.38 -3.99
C ILE A 19 6.53 4.85 -4.02
N ILE A 20 6.97 5.35 -5.19
CA ILE A 20 7.46 6.73 -5.30
C ILE A 20 6.35 7.73 -4.98
N GLU A 21 5.17 7.55 -5.56
CA GLU A 21 4.02 8.43 -5.35
C GLU A 21 3.55 8.44 -3.89
N ALA A 22 3.60 7.29 -3.20
CA ALA A 22 3.25 7.19 -1.79
C ALA A 22 4.12 8.08 -0.87
N PHE A 23 5.37 8.39 -1.26
CA PHE A 23 6.21 9.32 -0.51
C PHE A 23 5.74 10.77 -0.60
N PHE A 24 5.04 11.13 -1.68
CA PHE A 24 4.59 12.50 -1.93
C PHE A 24 3.10 12.68 -1.62
N ASP A 25 2.35 11.61 -1.38
CA ASP A 25 0.95 11.69 -0.98
C ASP A 25 0.80 12.30 0.42
N LYS A 26 -0.01 13.37 0.51
CA LYS A 26 -0.28 14.07 1.77
C LYS A 26 -1.09 13.23 2.75
N ARG A 27 -1.86 12.24 2.29
CA ARG A 27 -2.62 11.32 3.14
C ARG A 27 -1.72 10.39 3.94
N ASN A 28 -0.53 10.10 3.43
CA ASN A 28 0.45 9.26 4.10
C ASN A 28 1.22 9.98 5.21
N GLN A 29 0.99 11.29 5.35
CA GLN A 29 1.43 12.11 6.47
C GLN A 29 0.35 12.13 7.57
N HIS A 30 0.73 12.44 8.82
CA HIS A 30 -0.22 12.47 9.95
C HIS A 30 -1.34 13.52 9.85
N ASN A 31 -1.35 14.36 8.81
CA ASN A 31 -2.35 15.42 8.62
C ASN A 31 -3.56 14.97 7.76
N ASN A 32 -3.48 13.81 7.09
CA ASN A 32 -4.54 13.21 6.27
C ASN A 32 -5.19 14.18 5.25
N GLU A 33 -4.39 15.06 4.65
CA GLU A 33 -4.85 16.01 3.63
C GLU A 33 -4.85 15.36 2.24
N LEU A 34 -5.78 15.75 1.37
CA LEU A 34 -5.79 15.34 -0.03
C LEU A 34 -4.73 16.10 -0.84
N GLY A 35 -4.19 15.42 -1.86
CA GLY A 35 -3.24 15.96 -2.81
C GLY A 35 -1.82 15.45 -2.60
N SER A 36 -0.87 16.03 -3.33
CA SER A 36 0.53 15.60 -3.30
C SER A 36 1.49 16.76 -3.09
N TYR A 37 2.66 16.44 -2.55
CA TYR A 37 3.79 17.34 -2.48
C TYR A 37 4.57 17.31 -3.79
N GLU A 38 5.12 18.47 -4.19
CA GLU A 38 6.11 18.54 -5.27
C GLU A 38 7.47 18.03 -4.79
N GLU A 39 7.83 18.41 -3.56
CA GLU A 39 9.09 18.06 -2.90
C GLU A 39 8.84 17.65 -1.45
N ILE A 40 9.67 16.73 -0.95
CA ILE A 40 9.64 16.28 0.45
C ILE A 40 11.01 16.51 1.08
N GLY A 41 11.00 16.91 2.34
CA GLY A 41 12.19 17.02 3.17
C GLY A 41 12.47 15.72 3.92
N PHE A 42 13.33 15.83 4.93
CA PHE A 42 13.70 14.70 5.77
C PHE A 42 12.57 14.26 6.70
N GLU A 43 11.76 15.20 7.19
CA GLU A 43 10.65 14.93 8.09
C GLU A 43 9.57 14.10 7.36
N GLU A 44 9.10 14.58 6.21
CA GLU A 44 8.08 13.88 5.43
C GLU A 44 8.56 12.50 4.95
N PHE A 45 9.86 12.39 4.64
CA PHE A 45 10.47 11.10 4.30
C PHE A 45 10.44 10.13 5.49
N LEU A 46 10.87 10.56 6.68
CA LEU A 46 10.86 9.70 7.87
C LEU A 46 9.45 9.31 8.29
N MET A 47 8.49 10.20 8.09
CA MET A 47 7.08 9.96 8.35
C MET A 47 6.55 8.79 7.53
N VAL A 48 6.82 8.77 6.22
CA VAL A 48 6.47 7.64 5.35
C VAL A 48 7.20 6.37 5.78
N MET A 49 8.49 6.47 6.10
CA MET A 49 9.28 5.33 6.58
C MET A 49 8.77 4.76 7.91
N SER A 50 8.09 5.56 8.74
CA SER A 50 7.58 5.12 10.04
C SER A 50 6.49 4.05 9.93
N HIS A 51 5.73 4.02 8.82
CA HIS A 51 4.76 2.96 8.50
C HIS A 51 5.42 1.59 8.34
N PHE A 52 6.71 1.54 8.01
CA PHE A 52 7.48 0.31 7.84
C PHE A 52 8.20 -0.13 9.13
N ARG A 53 7.93 0.51 10.27
CA ARG A 53 8.48 0.06 11.55
C ARG A 53 7.87 -1.29 11.96
N PRO A 54 8.69 -2.31 12.30
CA PRO A 54 8.17 -3.56 12.83
C PRO A 54 7.73 -3.41 14.30
N PRO A 55 6.76 -4.20 14.78
CA PRO A 55 6.43 -4.26 16.19
C PRO A 55 7.63 -4.75 17.00
N SER A 56 7.82 -4.17 18.18
CA SER A 56 8.85 -4.57 19.12
C SER A 56 8.30 -5.54 20.17
N ILE A 57 9.17 -6.18 20.94
CA ILE A 57 8.78 -7.03 22.08
C ILE A 57 7.93 -6.25 23.10
N LYS A 58 8.12 -4.93 23.19
CA LYS A 58 7.39 -4.06 24.13
C LYS A 58 6.06 -3.54 23.59
N THR A 59 5.73 -3.84 22.34
CA THR A 59 4.54 -3.27 21.68
C THR A 59 3.28 -3.93 22.22
N SER A 60 2.36 -3.12 22.74
CA SER A 60 1.09 -3.58 23.33
C SER A 60 0.13 -4.13 22.26
N ALA A 61 -0.96 -4.78 22.69
CA ALA A 61 -1.99 -5.27 21.77
C ALA A 61 -2.70 -4.11 21.06
N GLU A 62 -2.99 -3.02 21.79
CA GLU A 62 -3.63 -1.81 21.27
C GLU A 62 -2.71 -1.12 20.24
N GLU A 63 -1.41 -1.01 20.54
CA GLU A 63 -0.42 -0.45 19.61
C GLU A 63 -0.32 -1.30 18.34
N ARG A 64 -0.37 -2.63 18.44
CA ARG A 64 -0.38 -3.51 17.26
C ARG A 64 -1.59 -3.28 16.37
N VAL A 65 -2.77 -3.11 16.97
CA VAL A 65 -3.99 -2.79 16.22
C VAL A 65 -3.87 -1.43 15.52
N ALA A 66 -3.34 -0.42 16.22
CA ALA A 66 -3.12 0.90 15.62
C ALA A 66 -2.10 0.85 14.46
N MET A 67 -0.96 0.17 14.65
CA MET A 67 0.05 -0.04 13.61
C MET A 67 -0.54 -0.77 12.40
N ARG A 68 -1.34 -1.81 12.64
CA ARG A 68 -2.02 -2.55 11.58
C ARG A 68 -2.93 -1.62 10.78
N LYS A 69 -3.77 -0.84 11.46
CA LYS A 69 -4.68 0.11 10.81
C LYS A 69 -3.90 1.13 9.95
N GLN A 70 -2.87 1.74 10.51
CA GLN A 70 -2.01 2.70 9.79
C GLN A 70 -1.38 2.09 8.53
N LYS A 71 -0.85 0.86 8.62
CA LYS A 71 -0.25 0.16 7.48
C LYS A 71 -1.25 -0.21 6.40
N VAL A 72 -2.46 -0.64 6.80
CA VAL A 72 -3.53 -0.94 5.86
C VAL A 72 -4.00 0.34 5.15
N CYS A 73 -4.19 1.44 5.89
CA CYS A 73 -4.53 2.73 5.29
C CYS A 73 -3.43 3.22 4.34
N PHE A 74 -2.16 3.09 4.71
CA PHE A 74 -1.04 3.45 3.84
C PHE A 74 -1.07 2.66 2.53
N LEU A 75 -1.25 1.34 2.60
CA LEU A 75 -1.31 0.50 1.41
C LEU A 75 -2.55 0.79 0.56
N PHE A 76 -3.67 1.13 1.20
CA PHE A 76 -4.87 1.57 0.50
C PHE A 76 -4.62 2.87 -0.28
N ASN A 77 -4.10 3.91 0.39
CA ASN A 77 -3.77 5.19 -0.25
C ASN A 77 -2.77 5.04 -1.40
N MET A 78 -1.88 4.05 -1.33
CA MET A 78 -0.93 3.75 -2.40
C MET A 78 -1.63 3.26 -3.69
N HIS A 79 -2.82 2.66 -3.59
CA HIS A 79 -3.58 2.13 -4.72
C HIS A 79 -4.82 2.96 -5.10
N ASP A 80 -5.36 3.77 -4.19
CA ASP A 80 -6.38 4.79 -4.43
C ASP A 80 -5.67 6.06 -4.96
N THR A 81 -5.44 6.09 -6.27
CA THR A 81 -4.55 7.07 -6.92
C THR A 81 -5.18 8.44 -7.11
N ASP A 82 -6.52 8.51 -7.22
CA ASP A 82 -7.24 9.77 -7.36
C ASP A 82 -7.75 10.33 -6.02
N GLY A 83 -7.71 9.52 -4.96
CA GLY A 83 -8.05 9.92 -3.60
C GLY A 83 -9.55 10.05 -3.35
N ASP A 84 -10.36 9.36 -4.14
CA ASP A 84 -11.82 9.35 -3.98
C ASP A 84 -12.29 8.39 -2.87
N GLY A 85 -11.37 7.62 -2.27
CA GLY A 85 -11.63 6.71 -1.16
C GLY A 85 -12.09 5.31 -1.59
N LYS A 86 -11.94 4.96 -2.87
CA LYS A 86 -12.19 3.60 -3.39
C LYS A 86 -11.10 3.21 -4.40
N ILE A 87 -10.67 1.96 -4.35
CA ILE A 87 -9.84 1.38 -5.40
C ILE A 87 -10.78 0.89 -6.49
N THR A 88 -10.83 1.60 -7.61
CA THR A 88 -11.66 1.27 -8.76
C THR A 88 -11.17 -0.01 -9.45
N LEU A 89 -12.01 -0.58 -10.32
CA LEU A 89 -11.60 -1.74 -11.13
C LEU A 89 -10.42 -1.41 -12.05
N GLU A 90 -10.34 -0.18 -12.55
CA GLU A 90 -9.24 0.25 -13.42
C GLU A 90 -7.91 0.33 -12.66
N GLU A 91 -7.91 0.91 -11.47
CA GLU A 91 -6.73 0.95 -10.59
C GLU A 91 -6.30 -0.44 -10.14
N TYR A 92 -7.26 -1.29 -9.78
CA TYR A 92 -6.97 -2.66 -9.38
C TYR A 92 -6.38 -3.48 -10.54
N ARG A 93 -6.96 -3.37 -11.75
CA ARG A 93 -6.42 -4.00 -12.96
C ARG A 93 -5.00 -3.54 -13.23
N LYS A 94 -4.73 -2.24 -13.15
CA LYS A 94 -3.39 -1.68 -13.35
C LYS A 94 -2.38 -2.31 -12.38
N ALA A 95 -2.71 -2.35 -11.09
CA ALA A 95 -1.84 -2.94 -10.08
C ALA A 95 -1.58 -4.44 -10.33
N VAL A 96 -2.62 -5.21 -10.70
CA VAL A 96 -2.48 -6.65 -11.00
C VAL A 96 -1.68 -6.88 -12.28
N GLU A 97 -1.92 -6.09 -13.34
CA GLU A 97 -1.17 -6.17 -14.59
C GLU A 97 0.32 -5.89 -14.36
N GLU A 98 0.65 -4.84 -13.60
CA GLU A 98 2.04 -4.50 -13.25
C GLU A 98 2.70 -5.64 -12.48
N LEU A 99 2.07 -6.15 -11.42
CA LEU A 99 2.60 -7.25 -10.60
C LEU A 99 2.79 -8.56 -11.38
N LEU A 100 1.90 -8.87 -12.31
CA LEU A 100 1.94 -10.11 -13.09
C LEU A 100 2.78 -10.00 -14.36
N SER A 101 3.11 -8.78 -14.81
CA SER A 101 3.89 -8.55 -16.03
C SER A 101 5.26 -9.24 -16.01
N GLU A 102 5.88 -9.34 -14.83
CA GLU A 102 7.18 -9.99 -14.64
C GLU A 102 7.08 -11.52 -14.51
N SER A 103 5.89 -12.08 -14.33
CA SER A 103 5.68 -13.51 -14.10
C SER A 103 5.90 -14.38 -15.35
N GLY A 104 6.00 -13.76 -16.55
CA GLY A 104 6.29 -14.39 -17.85
C GLY A 104 5.29 -15.45 -18.33
N SER A 105 4.33 -15.83 -17.49
CA SER A 105 3.40 -16.96 -17.67
C SER A 105 1.96 -16.50 -17.88
N ILE A 106 1.65 -15.26 -17.49
CA ILE A 106 0.32 -14.66 -17.59
C ILE A 106 0.40 -13.46 -18.54
N GLY A 107 -0.35 -13.51 -19.64
CA GLY A 107 -0.51 -12.37 -20.55
C GLY A 107 -1.46 -11.31 -19.97
N GLN A 108 -1.51 -10.13 -20.60
CA GLN A 108 -2.37 -9.02 -20.16
C GLN A 108 -3.85 -9.42 -20.02
N GLU A 109 -4.38 -10.21 -20.95
CA GLU A 109 -5.76 -10.70 -20.88
C GLU A 109 -6.01 -11.61 -19.67
N GLY A 110 -5.04 -12.43 -19.29
CA GLY A 110 -5.11 -13.27 -18.11
C GLY A 110 -5.08 -12.45 -16.81
N ALA A 111 -4.21 -11.43 -16.74
CA ALA A 111 -4.16 -10.52 -15.61
C ALA A 111 -5.48 -9.75 -15.43
N ARG A 112 -6.10 -9.30 -16.52
CA ARG A 112 -7.44 -8.68 -16.50
C ARG A 112 -8.51 -9.63 -15.99
N ALA A 113 -8.54 -10.87 -16.50
CA ALA A 113 -9.51 -11.85 -16.06
C ALA A 113 -9.37 -12.18 -14.56
N ILE A 114 -8.14 -12.22 -14.04
CA ILE A 114 -7.86 -12.40 -12.61
C ILE A 114 -8.39 -11.20 -11.81
N ALA A 115 -8.08 -9.97 -12.24
CA ALA A 115 -8.53 -8.77 -11.57
C ALA A 115 -10.07 -8.68 -11.53
N ASP A 116 -10.74 -9.00 -12.64
CA ASP A 116 -12.20 -9.00 -12.75
C ASP A 116 -12.84 -10.06 -11.84
N ALA A 117 -12.29 -11.28 -11.84
CA ALA A 117 -12.79 -12.35 -10.99
C ALA A 117 -12.63 -12.03 -9.50
N ALA A 118 -11.47 -11.49 -9.11
CA ALA A 118 -11.22 -11.07 -7.73
C ALA A 118 -12.13 -9.90 -7.32
N MET A 119 -12.34 -8.91 -8.18
CA MET A 119 -13.25 -7.80 -7.90
C MET A 119 -14.69 -8.28 -7.73
N LEU A 120 -15.15 -9.21 -8.58
CA LEU A 120 -16.48 -9.80 -8.48
C LEU A 120 -16.66 -10.56 -7.15
N GLU A 121 -15.63 -11.27 -6.69
CA GLU A 121 -15.65 -11.96 -5.39
C GLU A 121 -15.80 -10.98 -4.23
N VAL A 122 -15.07 -9.85 -4.26
CA VAL A 122 -15.18 -8.79 -3.25
C VAL A 122 -16.57 -8.17 -3.28
N ALA A 123 -17.10 -7.84 -4.46
CA ALA A 123 -18.44 -7.29 -4.63
C ALA A 123 -19.51 -8.25 -4.08
N SER A 124 -19.44 -9.53 -4.45
CA SER A 124 -20.41 -10.55 -4.04
C SER A 124 -20.43 -10.77 -2.52
N THR A 125 -19.26 -10.66 -1.87
CA THR A 125 -19.11 -10.89 -0.43
C THR A 125 -19.58 -9.70 0.40
N ASN A 126 -19.31 -8.47 -0.06
CA ASN A 126 -19.58 -7.27 0.72
C ASN A 126 -20.89 -6.58 0.35
N MET A 127 -21.41 -6.82 -0.86
CA MET A 127 -22.65 -6.24 -1.38
C MET A 127 -23.64 -7.34 -1.84
N PRO A 128 -24.16 -8.17 -0.92
CA PRO A 128 -25.00 -9.33 -1.26
C PRO A 128 -26.38 -8.95 -1.84
N ASN A 129 -26.78 -7.68 -1.70
CA ASN A 129 -28.09 -7.18 -2.15
C ASN A 129 -27.98 -6.27 -3.40
N MET A 130 -26.90 -6.36 -4.17
CA MET A 130 -26.81 -5.61 -5.42
C MET A 130 -27.95 -5.98 -6.37
N GLY A 131 -28.72 -4.97 -6.75
CA GLY A 131 -29.70 -5.07 -7.83
C GLY A 131 -29.00 -5.32 -9.16
N PRO A 132 -29.76 -5.80 -10.18
CA PRO A 132 -29.21 -6.06 -11.51
C PRO A 132 -28.63 -4.81 -12.22
N ASP A 133 -29.01 -3.61 -11.77
CA ASP A 133 -28.51 -2.33 -12.28
C ASP A 133 -27.43 -1.70 -11.39
N ASP A 134 -27.13 -2.30 -10.23
CA ASP A 134 -26.13 -1.76 -9.31
C ASP A 134 -24.72 -2.09 -9.81
N VAL A 135 -23.88 -1.06 -9.92
CA VAL A 135 -22.49 -1.20 -10.33
C VAL A 135 -21.60 -1.12 -9.11
N TYR A 136 -20.72 -2.11 -8.94
CA TYR A 136 -19.71 -2.06 -7.90
C TYR A 136 -18.67 -0.99 -8.22
N GLU A 137 -18.71 0.10 -7.45
CA GLU A 137 -17.88 1.27 -7.71
C GLU A 137 -16.39 1.05 -7.40
N GLY A 138 -16.06 0.15 -6.48
CA GLY A 138 -14.68 -0.13 -6.09
C GLY A 138 -14.54 -0.67 -4.66
N ILE A 139 -13.31 -1.04 -4.33
CA ILE A 139 -12.94 -1.56 -3.01
C ILE A 139 -12.76 -0.36 -2.07
N THR A 140 -13.62 -0.21 -1.06
CA THR A 140 -13.44 0.81 -0.02
C THR A 140 -12.39 0.36 1.01
N LEU A 141 -11.96 1.27 1.87
CA LEU A 141 -11.03 0.94 2.95
C LEU A 141 -11.58 -0.19 3.85
N GLU A 142 -12.88 -0.22 4.12
CA GLU A 142 -13.53 -1.27 4.92
C GLU A 142 -13.46 -2.64 4.22
N HIS A 143 -13.71 -2.68 2.91
CA HIS A 143 -13.54 -3.90 2.12
C HIS A 143 -12.08 -4.36 2.17
N PHE A 144 -11.13 -3.42 2.03
CA PHE A 144 -9.71 -3.69 2.05
C PHE A 144 -9.23 -4.24 3.40
N GLU A 145 -9.71 -3.67 4.51
CA GLU A 145 -9.47 -4.19 5.87
C GLU A 145 -9.98 -5.63 6.04
N GLN A 146 -11.15 -5.94 5.47
CA GLN A 146 -11.70 -7.30 5.52
C GLN A 146 -10.89 -8.29 4.68
N ILE A 147 -10.44 -7.89 3.49
CA ILE A 147 -9.59 -8.71 2.62
C ILE A 147 -8.28 -9.07 3.35
N LEU A 148 -7.69 -8.10 4.05
CA LEU A 148 -6.41 -8.28 4.76
C LEU A 148 -6.57 -8.76 6.21
N LYS A 149 -7.78 -9.14 6.66
CA LYS A 149 -8.04 -9.49 8.07
C LYS A 149 -7.22 -10.67 8.59
N ASN A 150 -6.82 -11.58 7.71
CA ASN A 150 -6.02 -12.76 8.08
C ASN A 150 -4.51 -12.55 7.89
N LEU A 151 -4.09 -11.36 7.44
CA LEU A 151 -2.68 -11.01 7.25
C LEU A 151 -2.20 -10.12 8.40
N GLU A 152 -1.10 -10.53 9.04
CA GLU A 152 -0.39 -9.74 10.05
C GLU A 152 0.44 -8.63 9.38
N MET A 153 -0.25 -7.58 8.91
CA MET A 153 0.36 -6.46 8.20
C MET A 153 1.43 -5.76 9.03
N GLU A 154 1.24 -5.68 10.35
CA GLU A 154 2.20 -5.11 11.29
C GLU A 154 3.57 -5.78 11.21
N SER A 155 3.60 -7.10 10.97
CA SER A 155 4.82 -7.91 10.93
C SER A 155 5.35 -8.11 9.50
N ARG A 156 4.51 -7.94 8.46
CA ARG A 156 4.89 -8.18 7.06
C ARG A 156 5.34 -6.94 6.31
N MET A 157 4.76 -5.78 6.61
CA MET A 157 5.13 -4.51 5.97
C MET A 157 6.20 -3.80 6.80
N TYR A 158 7.47 -4.17 6.59
CA TYR A 158 8.60 -3.57 7.29
C TYR A 158 9.88 -3.59 6.46
N VAL A 159 10.76 -2.63 6.72
CA VAL A 159 12.07 -2.53 6.08
C VAL A 159 13.14 -3.09 7.01
N ARG A 160 13.97 -4.00 6.49
CA ARG A 160 15.21 -4.43 7.14
C ARG A 160 16.40 -3.73 6.50
N PHE A 161 17.20 -3.06 7.31
CA PHE A 161 18.52 -2.62 6.88
C PHE A 161 19.48 -3.80 7.02
N LEU A 162 19.85 -4.41 5.89
CA LEU A 162 20.68 -5.62 5.84
C LEU A 162 22.10 -5.40 6.39
N ASP A 163 22.59 -4.15 6.37
CA ASP A 163 23.96 -3.79 6.78
C ASP A 163 24.03 -2.76 7.91
N MET A 164 23.08 -2.76 8.86
CA MET A 164 23.29 -1.98 10.10
C MET A 164 24.27 -2.71 11.03
N ASN A 165 25.55 -2.33 10.97
CA ASN A 165 26.50 -2.68 12.02
C ASN A 165 26.11 -1.94 13.31
N THR A 166 25.30 -2.60 14.14
CA THR A 166 24.78 -2.09 15.41
C THR A 166 25.88 -1.72 16.42
N ALA A 167 27.15 -2.08 16.15
CA ALA A 167 28.31 -1.63 16.91
C ALA A 167 28.47 -0.09 16.96
N ASN A 168 27.96 0.64 15.95
CA ASN A 168 28.04 2.11 15.89
C ASN A 168 26.82 2.82 16.50
N LEU A 169 25.74 2.09 16.86
CA LEU A 169 24.61 2.63 17.61
C LEU A 169 24.91 2.62 19.12
N ARG A 170 25.96 3.34 19.54
CA ARG A 170 26.06 3.77 20.94
C ARG A 170 25.44 5.16 21.01
N CYS A 171 24.20 5.26 21.47
CA CYS A 171 23.71 6.52 22.03
C CYS A 171 24.67 6.90 23.16
N GLY A 172 25.39 8.01 22.99
CA GLY A 172 26.16 8.63 24.06
C GLY A 172 25.25 8.83 25.27
N LYS A 173 25.79 8.53 26.45
CA LYS A 173 25.17 8.93 27.73
C LYS A 173 25.20 10.44 27.87
#